data_AF-A0A2V7D624-F1
#
_entry.id   AF-A0A2V7D624-F1
#
_cell.length_a   1.000
_cell.length_b   1.000
_cell.length_c   1.000
_cell.angle_alpha   90.00
_cell.angle_beta   90.00
_cell.angle_gamma   90.00
#
_symmetry.space_group_name_H-M   'P 1'
#
loop_
_entity.id
_entity.type
_entity.pdbx_description
1 polymer ?
#
loop_
_entity_poly.entity_id
_entity_poly.type
_entity_poly.pdbx_seq_one_letter_code
_entity_poly.pdbx_strand_id
1 'polypeptide(L)' 'FAANDRGLAQEVLDQRALMRQRERDLRESHLGRLRAGLAESIETSEIHLDILTNLKRISSHVSALAISILEEV' A
#
# COMPACT_ATOMS: atom_id res chain seq x y z
N PHE A 1 16.96 -10.20 11.47
CA PHE A 1 16.10 -9.07 11.06
C PHE A 1 16.04 -8.10 12.23
N ALA A 2 16.72 -6.96 12.12
CA ALA A 2 17.83 -6.60 13.02
C ALA A 2 17.53 -6.00 14.41
N ALA A 3 16.27 -5.85 14.86
CA ALA A 3 16.01 -5.24 16.17
C ALA A 3 15.05 -6.02 17.09
N ASN A 4 14.29 -7.01 16.59
CA ASN A 4 13.13 -7.60 17.29
C ASN A 4 12.28 -6.52 18.00
N ASP A 5 12.21 -5.34 17.37
CA ASP A 5 11.61 -4.17 17.99
C ASP A 5 10.10 -4.26 17.84
N ARG A 6 9.49 -4.78 18.89
CA ARG A 6 8.04 -4.96 18.99
C ARG A 6 7.31 -3.61 18.91
N GLY A 7 7.94 -2.52 19.35
CA GLY A 7 7.38 -1.17 19.25
C GLY A 7 7.27 -0.73 17.78
N LEU A 8 8.35 -0.88 17.02
CA LEU A 8 8.36 -0.59 15.58
C LEU A 8 7.41 -1.52 14.81
N ALA A 9 7.34 -2.81 15.18
CA ALA A 9 6.41 -3.75 14.56
C ALA A 9 4.95 -3.35 14.80
N GLN A 10 4.61 -2.89 16.02
CA GLN A 10 3.28 -2.37 16.32
C GLN A 10 2.98 -1.10 15.51
N GLU A 11 3.92 -0.16 15.43
CA GLU A 11 3.77 1.07 14.64
C GLU A 11 3.47 0.76 13.16
N VAL A 12 4.17 -0.20 12.57
CA VAL A 12 3.90 -0.67 11.20
C VAL A 12 2.46 -1.15 11.03
N LEU A 13 1.94 -1.92 11.98
CA LEU A 13 0.56 -2.42 11.92
C LEU A 13 -0.47 -1.32 12.12
N ASP A 14 -0.18 -0.35 12.97
CA ASP A 14 -1.04 0.82 13.19
C ASP A 14 -1.19 1.67 11.91
N GLN A 15 -0.12 1.77 11.11
CA GLN A 15 -0.16 2.47 9.82
C GLN A 15 -0.91 1.72 8.71
N ARG A 16 -1.26 0.44 8.90
CA ARG A 16 -1.90 -0.39 7.86
C ARG A 16 -3.26 0.14 7.42
N ALA A 17 -4.03 0.74 8.33
CA ALA A 17 -5.31 1.35 7.98
C ALA A 17 -5.12 2.57 7.07
N LEU A 18 -4.15 3.43 7.40
CA LEU A 18 -3.81 4.60 6.61
C LEU A 18 -3.31 4.22 5.21
N MET A 19 -2.43 3.22 5.09
CA MET A 19 -1.96 2.74 3.79
C MET A 19 -3.10 2.23 2.91
N ARG A 20 -4.03 1.46 3.49
CA ARG A 20 -5.22 1.00 2.76
C ARG A 20 -6.11 2.16 2.31
N GLN A 21 -6.26 3.21 3.12
CA GLN A 21 -7.03 4.38 2.72
C GLN A 21 -6.36 5.12 1.56
N ARG A 22 -5.06 5.40 1.65
CA ARG A 22 -4.32 6.09 0.58
C ARG A 22 -4.36 5.33 -0.75
N GLU A 23 -4.27 4.01 -0.73
CA GLU A 23 -4.39 3.20 -1.94
C GLU A 23 -5.77 3.35 -2.60
N ARG A 24 -6.85 3.34 -1.80
CA ARG A 24 -8.21 3.61 -2.29
C ARG A 24 -8.32 5.00 -2.89
N ASP A 25 -7.85 6.02 -2.19
CA ASP A 25 -7.94 7.43 -2.64
C ASP A 25 -7.20 7.62 -3.98
N LEU A 26 -6.02 7.02 -4.13
CA LEU A 26 -5.25 7.09 -5.37
C LEU A 26 -5.94 6.35 -6.52
N ARG A 27 -6.54 5.19 -6.24
CA ARG A 27 -7.30 4.42 -7.23
C ARG A 27 -8.56 5.17 -7.67
N GLU A 28 -9.29 5.76 -6.74
CA GLU A 28 -10.47 6.58 -7.03
C GLU A 28 -10.10 7.84 -7.82
N SER A 29 -9.01 8.52 -7.46
CA SER A 29 -8.48 9.66 -8.21
C SER A 29 -8.14 9.28 -9.65
N HIS A 30 -7.48 8.14 -9.86
CA HIS A 30 -7.16 7.65 -11.21
C HIS A 30 -8.42 7.29 -12.00
N LEU A 31 -9.38 6.59 -11.40
CA LEU A 31 -10.67 6.30 -12.03
C LEU A 31 -11.43 7.59 -12.39
N GLY A 32 -11.36 8.63 -11.55
CA GLY A 32 -11.92 9.94 -11.84
C GLY A 32 -11.33 10.56 -13.10
N ARG A 33 -9.99 10.49 -13.28
CA ARG A 33 -9.32 10.97 -14.49
C ARG A 33 -9.69 10.18 -15.74
N LEU A 34 -9.84 8.85 -15.63
CA LEU A 34 -10.29 8.02 -16.74
C LEU A 34 -11.73 8.36 -17.16
N ARG A 35 -12.63 8.57 -16.19
CA ARG A 35 -14.01 9.01 -16.46
C ARG A 35 -14.09 10.39 -17.13
N ALA A 36 -13.14 11.26 -16.82
CA ALA A 36 -13.00 12.57 -17.45
C ALA A 36 -12.35 12.51 -18.86
N GLY A 37 -11.93 11.33 -19.32
CA GLY A 37 -11.36 11.15 -20.66
C GLY A 37 -9.97 11.74 -20.86
N LEU A 38 -9.19 11.94 -19.79
CA LEU A 38 -7.84 12.51 -19.89
C LEU A 38 -6.90 11.55 -20.63
N ALA A 39 -6.42 11.96 -21.79
CA ALA A 39 -5.61 11.14 -22.70
C ALA A 39 -4.35 10.59 -22.00
N GLU A 40 -3.65 11.42 -21.24
CA GLU A 40 -2.43 11.06 -20.53
C GLU A 40 -2.70 9.97 -19.48
N SER A 41 -3.88 9.98 -18.85
CA SER A 41 -4.27 8.96 -17.87
C SER A 41 -4.68 7.65 -18.52
N ILE A 42 -5.23 7.68 -19.74
CA ILE A 42 -5.58 6.48 -20.51
C ILE A 42 -4.31 5.81 -21.02
N GLU A 43 -3.41 6.58 -21.65
CA GLU A 43 -2.17 6.09 -22.23
C GLU A 43 -1.23 5.44 -21.20
N THR A 44 -1.27 5.90 -19.95
CA THR A 44 -0.39 5.42 -18.86
C THR A 44 -1.12 4.61 -17.78
N SER A 45 -2.37 4.22 -18.03
CA SER A 45 -3.23 3.55 -17.03
C SER A 45 -2.62 2.27 -16.45
N GLU A 46 -2.04 1.43 -17.31
CA GLU A 46 -1.43 0.15 -16.91
C GLU A 46 -0.35 0.36 -15.83
N ILE A 47 0.62 1.23 -16.09
CA ILE A 47 1.72 1.48 -15.14
C ILE A 47 1.21 2.09 -13.83
N HIS A 48 0.18 2.94 -13.87
CA HIS A 48 -0.42 3.51 -12.65
C HIS A 48 -1.06 2.43 -11.77
N LEU A 49 -1.84 1.53 -12.36
CA LEU A 49 -2.52 0.46 -11.62
C LEU A 49 -1.54 -0.59 -11.11
N ASP A 50 -0.48 -0.87 -11.86
CA ASP A 50 0.59 -1.77 -11.46
C ASP A 50 1.37 -1.22 -10.26
N ILE A 51 1.72 0.06 -10.28
CA ILE A 51 2.37 0.72 -9.13
C ILE A 51 1.51 0.59 -7.88
N LEU A 52 0.21 0.91 -7.96
CA LEU A 52 -0.69 0.80 -6.80
C LEU A 52 -0.80 -0.64 -6.29
N THR A 53 -0.86 -1.61 -7.20
CA THR A 53 -0.90 -3.03 -6.85
C THR A 53 0.38 -3.48 -6.16
N ASN A 54 1.54 -3.05 -6.65
CA ASN A 54 2.83 -3.39 -6.06
C ASN A 54 3.05 -2.71 -4.70
N LEU A 55 2.63 -1.45 -4.52
CA LEU A 55 2.66 -0.78 -3.23
C LEU A 55 1.81 -1.52 -2.18
N LYS A 56 0.62 -1.99 -2.57
CA LYS A 56 -0.24 -2.81 -1.70
C LYS A 56 0.43 -4.14 -1.33
N ARG A 57 1.07 -4.82 -2.29
CA ARG A 57 1.82 -6.07 -2.04
C ARG A 57 2.97 -5.86 -1.06
N ILE A 58 3.78 -4.82 -1.27
CA ILE A 58 4.88 -4.45 -0.37
C ILE A 58 4.35 -4.19 1.05
N SER A 59 3.28 -3.40 1.19
CA SER A 59 2.66 -3.13 2.49
C SER A 59 2.18 -4.41 3.19
N SER A 60 1.60 -5.36 2.45
CA SER A 60 1.22 -6.67 2.99
C SER A 60 2.43 -7.49 3.45
N HIS A 61 3.52 -7.52 2.68
CA HIS A 61 4.74 -8.24 3.07
C HIS A 61 5.38 -7.64 4.32
N VAL A 62 5.47 -6.31 4.40
CA VAL A 62 5.98 -5.62 5.60
C VAL A 62 5.09 -5.90 6.81
N SER A 63 3.76 -5.91 6.64
CA SER A 63 2.82 -6.26 7.71
C SER A 63 2.98 -7.70 8.18
N ALA A 64 3.22 -8.65 7.26
CA ALA A 64 3.45 -10.05 7.61
C ALA A 64 4.71 -10.21 8.46
N LEU A 65 5.79 -9.50 8.13
CA LEU A 65 7.01 -9.48 8.95
C LEU A 65 6.76 -8.88 10.34
N ALA A 66 5.99 -7.79 10.43
CA ALA A 66 5.65 -7.18 11.71
C ALA A 66 4.81 -8.12 12.60
N ILE A 67 3.85 -8.85 12.01
CA ILE A 67 3.07 -9.89 12.71
C ILE A 67 4.01 -10.96 13.25
N SER A 68 4.93 -11.49 12.43
CA SER A 68 5.89 -12.51 12.88
C SER A 68 6.74 -12.04 14.06
N ILE A 69 7.20 -10.78 14.07
CA ILE A 69 7.96 -10.21 15.20
C ILE A 69 7.12 -10.13 16.48
N LEU A 70 5.82 -9.83 16.36
CA LEU A 70 4.92 -9.76 17.52
C LEU A 70 4.52 -11.15 18.03
N GLU A 71 4.48 -12.15 17.15
CA GLU A 71 4.13 -13.55 17.44
C GLU A 71 5.30 -14.42 17.90
N GLU A 72 6.55 -14.07 17.57
CA GLU A 72 7.73 -14.73 18.13
C GLU A 72 7.77 -14.54 19.66
N VAL A 73 7.65 -15.67 20.39
CA VAL A 73 7.77 -15.82 21.86
C VAL A 73 9.10 -16.46 22.20
#